data_AF-A0A9P7HJS8-F1
#
_entry.id   AF-A0A9P7HJS8-F1
#
_cell.length_a   1.000
_cell.length_b   1.000
_cell.length_c   1.000
_cell.angle_alpha   90.00
_cell.angle_beta   90.00
_cell.angle_gamma   90.00
#
_symmetry.space_group_name_H-M   'P 1'
#
loop_
_entity.id
_entity.type
_entity.pdbx_description
1 polymer ?
#
loop_
_entity_poly.entity_id
_entity_poly.type
_entity_poly.pdbx_seq_one_letter_code
_entity_poly.pdbx_strand_id
1 'polypeptide(L)'
;MERTIFGDGSGNDLNTIAAIEFGDIGVVKVGNLACWEHAQPLLKYHAYSQHEDIHINGWPPIGDVAAEGIIYTELELKAIVTNRSLLDVVSHYSRPDLLELRVDTKQKHLVVSTKDKHEHA
;
A
#
# COMPACT_ATOMS: atom_id res chain seq x y z
N MET A 1 12.64 -2.54 -18.87
CA MET A 1 13.92 -3.08 -18.36
C MET A 1 13.80 -3.52 -16.89
N GLU A 2 12.81 -3.06 -16.10
CA GLU A 2 12.60 -3.54 -14.72
C GLU A 2 12.31 -5.05 -14.64
N ARG A 3 11.42 -5.56 -15.50
CA ARG A 3 11.06 -7.00 -15.58
C ARG A 3 12.21 -7.97 -15.88
N THR A 4 13.39 -7.47 -16.28
CA THR A 4 14.57 -8.30 -16.53
C THR A 4 15.55 -8.33 -15.35
N ILE A 5 15.33 -7.48 -14.34
CA ILE A 5 16.25 -7.28 -13.21
C ILE A 5 15.52 -7.56 -11.89
N PHE A 6 14.28 -7.09 -11.74
CA PHE A 6 13.48 -7.23 -10.54
C PHE A 6 12.43 -8.35 -10.68
N GLY A 7 12.16 -9.02 -9.56
CA GLY A 7 11.12 -10.05 -9.47
C GLY A 7 9.74 -9.46 -9.15
N ASP A 8 8.72 -10.32 -9.19
CA ASP A 8 7.36 -9.97 -8.80
C ASP A 8 7.18 -10.01 -7.28
N GLY A 9 6.28 -9.16 -6.76
CA GLY A 9 5.88 -9.18 -5.35
C GLY A 9 4.85 -10.28 -5.06
N SER A 10 4.90 -10.86 -3.85
CA SER A 10 3.85 -11.75 -3.33
C SER A 10 3.84 -11.84 -1.80
N GLY A 11 2.77 -12.40 -1.25
CA GLY A 11 2.66 -12.63 0.18
C GLY A 11 2.67 -11.32 0.98
N ASN A 12 3.70 -11.14 1.81
CA ASN A 12 3.82 -10.00 2.71
C ASN A 12 4.08 -8.67 2.01
N ASP A 13 4.39 -8.67 0.71
CA ASP A 13 4.56 -7.45 -0.08
C ASP A 13 3.27 -6.61 -0.16
N LEU A 14 2.14 -7.20 0.19
CA LEU A 14 0.85 -6.52 0.32
C LEU A 14 0.71 -5.74 1.64
N ASN A 15 1.60 -5.94 2.62
CA ASN A 15 1.64 -5.13 3.84
C ASN A 15 2.39 -3.83 3.56
N THR A 16 1.71 -2.88 2.93
CA THR A 16 2.32 -1.64 2.46
C THR A 16 2.47 -0.58 3.55
N ILE A 17 2.02 -0.86 4.79
CA ILE A 17 1.98 0.10 5.89
C ILE A 17 2.88 -0.32 7.06
N ALA A 18 3.67 0.62 7.55
CA ALA A 18 4.41 0.55 8.79
C ALA A 18 3.83 1.52 9.83
N ALA A 19 3.63 1.04 11.06
CA ALA A 19 3.32 1.88 12.22
C ALA A 19 4.63 2.43 12.81
N ILE A 20 4.76 3.74 12.90
CA ILE A 20 5.98 4.44 13.30
C ILE A 20 5.66 5.38 14.46
N GLU A 21 6.46 5.34 15.53
CA GLU A 21 6.33 6.22 16.69
C GLU A 21 6.99 7.58 16.44
N PHE A 22 6.23 8.66 16.55
CA PHE A 22 6.69 10.05 16.35
C PHE A 22 6.66 10.88 17.64
N GLY A 23 7.16 10.32 18.75
CA GLY A 23 7.30 11.04 20.02
C GLY A 23 5.96 11.60 20.50
N ASP A 24 5.89 12.92 20.73
CA ASP A 24 4.68 13.58 21.24
C ASP A 24 3.47 13.50 20.29
N ILE A 25 3.69 13.13 19.02
CA ILE A 25 2.65 12.93 18.01
C ILE A 25 1.97 11.54 18.17
N GLY A 26 2.68 10.57 18.75
CA GLY A 26 2.25 9.19 18.87
C GLY A 26 2.54 8.35 17.63
N VAL A 27 1.84 7.22 17.50
CA VAL A 27 1.98 6.28 16.37
C VAL A 27 1.29 6.83 15.12
N VAL A 28 2.03 6.91 14.02
CA VAL A 28 1.53 7.27 12.67
C VAL A 28 1.72 6.10 11.73
N LYS A 29 0.70 5.79 10.93
CA LYS A 29 0.77 4.76 9.89
C LYS A 29 1.28 5.34 8.59
N VAL A 30 2.49 4.96 8.20
CA VAL A 30 3.12 5.40 6.95
C VAL A 30 3.11 4.25 5.97
N GLY A 31 2.61 4.47 4.76
CA GLY A 31 2.68 3.48 3.70
C GLY A 31 3.38 3.99 2.45
N ASN A 32 3.56 3.07 1.52
CA ASN A 32 4.29 3.32 0.28
C ASN A 32 3.75 2.45 -0.86
N LEU A 33 3.77 3.02 -2.06
CA LEU A 33 3.66 2.30 -3.32
C LEU A 33 4.78 2.78 -4.26
N ALA A 34 5.14 1.93 -5.21
CA ALA A 34 6.22 2.18 -6.15
C ALA A 34 5.71 2.38 -7.59
N CYS A 35 6.06 3.51 -8.19
CA CYS A 35 5.91 3.81 -9.60
C CYS A 35 4.47 3.55 -10.10
N TRP A 36 4.28 2.59 -11.01
CA TRP A 36 2.98 2.29 -11.59
C TRP A 36 2.03 1.50 -10.68
N GLU A 37 2.43 1.09 -9.48
CA GLU A 37 1.52 0.55 -8.46
C GLU A 37 0.38 1.52 -8.11
N HIS A 38 0.66 2.83 -8.15
CA HIS A 38 -0.35 3.88 -7.94
C HIS A 38 -1.45 3.88 -9.01
N ALA A 39 -1.23 3.25 -10.17
CA ALA A 39 -2.27 3.10 -11.20
C ALA A 39 -3.18 1.89 -10.95
N GLN A 40 -2.80 0.96 -10.07
CA GLN A 40 -3.58 -0.25 -9.79
C GLN A 40 -4.69 0.05 -8.76
N PRO A 41 -5.99 0.04 -9.16
CA PRO A 41 -7.06 0.45 -8.25
C PRO A 41 -7.23 -0.49 -7.05
N LEU A 42 -7.06 -1.79 -7.26
CA LEU A 42 -7.21 -2.78 -6.19
C LEU A 42 -6.09 -2.68 -5.16
N LEU A 43 -4.86 -2.39 -5.59
CA LEU A 43 -3.73 -2.22 -4.70
C LEU A 43 -3.88 -0.96 -3.85
N LYS A 44 -4.32 0.14 -4.45
CA LYS A 44 -4.69 1.36 -3.70
C LYS A 44 -5.82 1.12 -2.71
N TYR A 45 -6.87 0.43 -3.12
CA TYR A 45 -7.97 0.09 -2.22
C TYR A 45 -7.49 -0.76 -1.04
N HIS A 46 -6.57 -1.71 -1.30
CA HIS A 46 -5.95 -2.50 -0.23
C HIS A 46 -5.12 -1.64 0.73
N ALA A 47 -4.32 -0.70 0.23
CA ALA A 47 -3.58 0.24 1.08
C ALA A 47 -4.53 1.08 1.94
N TYR A 48 -5.63 1.59 1.36
CA TYR A 48 -6.66 2.32 2.11
C TYR A 48 -7.30 1.46 3.20
N SER A 49 -7.51 0.16 2.94
CA SER A 49 -8.11 -0.77 3.92
C SER A 49 -7.18 -1.06 5.10
N GLN A 50 -5.88 -0.79 4.97
CA GLN A 50 -4.91 -0.89 6.07
C GLN A 50 -4.83 0.41 6.91
N HIS A 51 -5.58 1.45 6.50
CA HIS A 51 -5.75 2.74 7.19
C HIS A 51 -4.48 3.58 7.30
N GLU A 52 -3.81 3.81 6.17
CA GLU A 52 -2.67 4.71 6.05
C GLU A 52 -3.01 6.15 6.43
N ASP A 53 -2.11 6.78 7.21
CA ASP A 53 -2.22 8.18 7.60
C ASP A 53 -1.37 9.09 6.70
N ILE A 54 -0.16 8.64 6.33
CA ILE A 54 0.76 9.34 5.42
C ILE A 54 1.20 8.39 4.30
N HIS A 55 1.05 8.84 3.05
CA HIS A 55 1.47 8.09 1.87
C HIS A 55 2.75 8.65 1.24
N ILE A 56 3.76 7.79 1.11
CA ILE A 56 5.00 8.09 0.42
C ILE A 56 4.89 7.59 -1.03
N ASN A 57 4.89 8.52 -2.00
CA ASN A 57 4.89 8.17 -3.41
C ASN A 57 6.33 7.98 -3.90
N GLY A 58 6.71 6.75 -4.27
CA GLY A 58 8.02 6.48 -4.88
C GLY A 58 7.93 6.47 -6.40
N TRP A 59 8.65 7.35 -7.11
CA TRP A 59 8.71 7.36 -8.57
C TRP A 59 10.17 7.40 -9.06
N PRO A 60 10.48 6.74 -10.18
CA PRO A 60 11.78 6.92 -10.82
C PRO A 60 11.91 8.34 -11.39
N PRO A 61 13.14 8.88 -11.47
CA PRO A 61 13.38 10.17 -12.13
C PRO A 61 13.17 10.03 -13.64
N ILE A 62 11.94 10.25 -14.10
CA ILE A 62 11.58 10.24 -15.53
C ILE A 62 11.53 11.68 -16.02
N GLY A 63 12.37 12.02 -17.00
CA GLY A 63 12.44 13.35 -17.62
C GLY A 63 13.56 14.23 -17.07
N ASP A 64 13.50 15.53 -17.40
CA ASP A 64 14.50 16.50 -16.97
C ASP A 64 14.30 16.88 -15.49
N VAL A 65 15.19 16.39 -14.64
CA VAL A 65 15.26 16.77 -13.23
C VAL A 65 15.95 18.12 -13.11
N ALA A 66 15.22 19.14 -12.65
CA ALA A 66 15.73 20.52 -12.61
C ALA A 66 16.87 20.73 -11.59
N ALA A 67 16.73 20.18 -10.37
CA ALA A 67 17.72 20.26 -9.31
C ALA A 67 17.39 19.28 -8.17
N GLU A 68 18.40 18.87 -7.40
CA GLU A 68 18.23 18.10 -6.16
C GLU A 68 18.08 19.04 -4.95
N GLY A 69 17.22 18.67 -3.98
CA GLY A 69 17.01 19.47 -2.78
C GLY A 69 16.02 18.84 -1.79
N ILE A 70 15.93 19.42 -0.59
CA ILE A 70 14.98 19.01 0.45
C ILE A 70 13.89 20.07 0.55
N ILE A 71 12.63 19.64 0.43
CA ILE A 71 11.46 20.50 0.60
C ILE A 71 10.85 20.17 1.97
N TYR A 72 10.62 21.19 2.78
CA TYR A 72 9.99 21.07 4.09
C TYR A 72 8.57 21.63 4.05
N THR A 73 7.66 21.00 4.78
CA THR A 73 6.30 21.48 4.99
C THR A 73 5.78 20.92 6.32
N GLU A 74 4.82 21.61 6.91
CA GLU A 74 4.15 21.19 8.14
C GLU A 74 2.82 20.52 7.80
N LEU A 75 2.54 19.36 8.42
CA LEU A 75 1.33 18.58 8.17
C LEU A 75 0.46 18.51 9.42
N GLU A 76 -0.82 18.89 9.29
CA GLU A 76 -1.79 18.77 10.38
C GLU A 76 -2.48 17.38 10.36
N LEU A 77 -1.98 16.44 11.16
CA LEU A 77 -2.52 15.07 11.18
C LEU A 77 -3.97 14.96 11.65
N LYS A 78 -4.46 15.92 12.46
CA LYS A 78 -5.86 15.93 12.92
C LYS A 78 -6.84 16.10 11.77
N ALA A 79 -6.42 16.72 10.67
CA ALA A 79 -7.24 16.88 9.47
C ALA A 79 -7.64 15.52 8.84
N ILE A 80 -6.87 14.45 9.10
CA ILE A 80 -7.18 13.10 8.61
C ILE A 80 -8.53 12.63 9.15
N VAL A 81 -8.80 12.83 10.44
CA VAL A 81 -10.06 12.41 11.09
C VAL A 81 -11.23 13.14 10.47
N THR A 82 -11.11 14.46 10.31
CA THR A 82 -12.14 15.29 9.68
C THR A 82 -12.40 14.85 8.24
N ASN A 83 -11.36 14.62 7.43
CA ASN A 83 -11.53 14.19 6.04
C ASN A 83 -12.17 12.80 5.91
N ARG A 84 -11.76 11.83 6.74
CA ARG A 84 -12.38 10.49 6.77
C ARG A 84 -13.85 10.55 7.23
N SER A 85 -14.22 11.51 8.08
CA SER A 85 -15.64 11.72 8.45
C SER A 85 -16.52 12.21 7.30
N LEU A 86 -15.91 12.84 6.28
CA LEU A 86 -16.62 13.30 5.08
C LEU A 86 -16.64 12.22 3.99
N LEU A 87 -15.50 11.59 3.72
CA LEU A 87 -15.35 10.57 2.66
C LEU A 87 -14.31 9.50 3.06
N ASP A 88 -14.82 8.34 3.47
CA ASP A 88 -14.07 7.11 3.73
C ASP A 88 -14.59 6.00 2.81
N VAL A 89 -13.72 5.61 1.88
CA VAL A 89 -14.00 4.67 0.78
C VAL A 89 -13.94 3.19 1.19
N VAL A 90 -13.29 2.87 2.31
CA VAL A 90 -13.20 1.49 2.83
C VAL A 90 -14.14 1.24 4.01
N SER A 91 -14.74 2.31 4.55
CA SER A 91 -15.79 2.26 5.57
C SER A 91 -17.17 2.55 4.98
N HIS A 92 -17.81 3.66 5.34
CA HIS A 92 -19.23 3.89 5.04
C HIS A 92 -19.63 4.00 3.55
N TYR A 93 -18.68 4.26 2.64
CA TYR A 93 -18.93 4.24 1.18
C TYR A 93 -18.56 2.91 0.51
N SER A 94 -18.04 1.92 1.25
CA SER A 94 -17.46 0.69 0.69
C SER A 94 -18.48 -0.26 0.02
N ARG A 95 -19.79 -0.12 0.29
CA ARG A 95 -20.89 -0.95 -0.26
C ARG A 95 -20.50 -2.44 -0.38
N PRO A 96 -20.18 -3.12 0.73
CA PRO A 96 -19.74 -4.51 0.73
C PRO A 96 -20.84 -5.49 0.26
N ASP A 97 -22.10 -5.02 0.22
CA ASP A 97 -23.21 -5.74 -0.39
C ASP A 97 -23.13 -5.83 -1.93
N LEU A 98 -22.33 -4.97 -2.58
CA LEU A 98 -22.10 -4.98 -4.04
C LEU A 98 -20.78 -5.65 -4.40
N LEU A 99 -19.69 -5.26 -3.76
CA LEU A 99 -18.33 -5.67 -4.12
C LEU A 99 -17.49 -5.97 -2.87
N GLU A 100 -16.66 -7.01 -2.96
CA GLU A 100 -15.68 -7.38 -1.93
C GLU A 100 -14.30 -7.57 -2.59
N LEU A 101 -13.27 -6.98 -1.99
CA LEU A 101 -11.88 -7.29 -2.37
C LEU A 101 -11.39 -8.49 -1.57
N ARG A 102 -11.06 -9.58 -2.26
CA ARG A 102 -10.37 -10.74 -1.67
C ARG A 102 -8.89 -10.70 -1.97
N VAL A 103 -8.09 -10.84 -0.93
CA VAL A 103 -6.62 -10.80 -1.01
C VAL A 103 -6.06 -12.17 -0.68
N ASP A 104 -5.21 -12.70 -1.57
CA ASP A 104 -4.48 -13.94 -1.34
C ASP A 104 -3.08 -13.61 -0.79
N THR A 105 -2.91 -13.79 0.52
CA THR A 105 -1.68 -13.45 1.25
C THR A 105 -0.65 -14.58 1.23
N LYS A 106 -0.88 -15.68 0.50
CA LYS A 106 0.09 -16.77 0.41
C LYS A 106 1.25 -16.35 -0.50
N GLN A 107 2.47 -16.63 -0.06
CA GLN A 107 3.67 -16.52 -0.90
C GLN A 107 3.46 -17.32 -2.20
N LYS A 108 3.74 -16.68 -3.34
CA LYS A 108 3.66 -17.34 -4.65
C LYS A 108 5.04 -17.83 -5.05
N HIS A 109 5.11 -19.10 -5.45
CA HIS A 109 6.34 -19.74 -5.90
C HIS A 109 6.21 -20.15 -7.37
N LEU A 110 7.27 -19.93 -8.15
CA LEU A 110 7.31 -20.30 -9.57
C LEU A 110 7.18 -21.81 -9.81
N VAL A 111 7.64 -22.62 -8.85
CA VAL A 111 7.56 -24.08 -8.90
C VAL A 111 6.98 -24.58 -7.59
N VAL A 112 5.89 -25.33 -7.67
CA VAL A 112 5.25 -25.99 -6.53
C VAL A 112 5.34 -27.50 -6.74
N SER A 113 5.96 -28.21 -5.79
CA SER A 113 6.07 -29.67 -5.81
C SER A 113 4.68 -30.31 -5.65
N THR A 114 4.40 -31.36 -6.43
CA THR A 114 3.12 -32.08 -6.38
C THR A 114 3.04 -33.08 -5.23
N LYS A 115 4.15 -33.40 -4.56
CA LYS A 115 4.18 -34.38 -3.46
C LYS A 115 3.56 -33.86 -2.16
N ASP A 116 3.38 -32.54 -2.01
CA ASP A 116 2.93 -31.90 -0.77
C ASP A 116 1.39 -31.71 -0.69
N LYS A 117 0.63 -32.22 -1.67
CA LYS A 117 -0.84 -32.01 -1.77
C LYS A 117 -1.71 -33.06 -1.05
N HIS A 118 -1.12 -34.04 -0.35
CA HIS A 118 -1.87 -35.18 0.19
C HIS A 118 -2.10 -35.21 1.71
N GLU A 119 -1.81 -34.15 2.47
CA GLU A 119 -1.95 -34.22 3.94
C GLU A 119 -3.22 -33.60 4.53
N HIS A 120 -4.07 -32.91 3.76
CA HIS A 120 -5.32 -32.33 4.30
C HIS A 120 -6.52 -32.67 3.40
N ALA A 121 -7.03 -33.89 3.55
CA ALA A 121 -8.38 -34.29 3.17
C ALA A 121 -9.12 -34.74 4.44
#